data_AF-A0A4Y2SSC0-F1
#
_entry.id   AF-A0A4Y2SSC0-F1
#
_cell.length_a   1.000
_cell.length_b   1.000
_cell.length_c   1.000
_cell.angle_alpha   90.00
_cell.angle_beta   90.00
_cell.angle_gamma   90.00
#
_symmetry.space_group_name_H-M   'P 1'
#
loop_
_entity.id
_entity.type
_entity.pdbx_description
1 polymer ?
#
loop_
_entity_poly.entity_id
_entity_poly.type
_entity_poly.pdbx_seq_one_letter_code
_entity_poly.pdbx_strand_id
1 'polypeptide(L)'
;MLQKEDIAIDVTCNILKGLASQIKDCRGAIVNEVLEEAKQSCLALNVDPSFKKVRKRRKKRFFDEKNVKLKALKFLNIKKSKLALPQVNDRIEAELERRFQTMQKVNEIFGFLSPKQLTTLDNKTLR
;
A
#
# COMPACT_ATOMS: atom_id res chain seq x y z
N MET A 1 -10.66 17.25 4.18
CA MET A 1 -9.47 17.77 3.47
C MET A 1 -8.26 16.98 3.97
N LEU A 2 -7.56 16.26 3.08
CA LEU A 2 -6.42 15.39 3.46
C LEU A 2 -5.12 16.18 3.71
N GLN A 3 -5.13 17.48 3.43
CA GLN A 3 -4.03 18.41 3.64
C GLN A 3 -4.59 19.58 4.45
N LYS A 4 -3.99 19.83 5.61
CA LYS A 4 -4.22 21.07 6.37
C LYS A 4 -3.15 22.06 5.93
N GLU A 5 -3.57 23.31 5.73
CA GLU A 5 -2.67 24.44 5.54
C GLU A 5 -1.98 24.76 6.88
N ASP A 6 -0.77 25.31 6.82
CA ASP A 6 0.00 25.80 7.96
C ASP A 6 0.43 24.78 9.04
N ILE A 7 0.90 23.60 8.62
CA ILE A 7 1.53 22.65 9.55
C ILE A 7 3.02 22.96 9.70
N ALA A 8 3.51 23.00 10.95
CA ALA A 8 4.94 23.12 11.23
C ALA A 8 5.74 21.97 10.60
N ILE A 9 6.96 22.26 10.14
CA ILE A 9 7.80 21.31 9.41
C ILE A 9 8.16 20.09 10.28
N ASP A 10 8.45 20.31 11.57
CA ASP A 10 8.76 19.24 12.53
C ASP A 10 7.58 18.29 12.73
N VAL A 11 6.37 18.83 12.86
CA VAL A 11 5.12 18.06 12.98
C VAL A 11 4.87 17.27 11.70
N THR A 12 5.07 17.88 10.54
CA THR A 12 4.89 17.23 9.23
C THR A 12 5.85 16.06 9.05
N CYS A 13 7.13 16.20 9.43
CA CYS A 13 8.10 15.11 9.42
C CYS A 13 7.65 13.93 10.30
N ASN A 14 7.13 14.18 11.50
CA ASN A 14 6.66 13.13 12.39
C ASN A 14 5.43 12.39 11.83
N ILE A 15 4.48 13.13 11.25
CA ILE A 15 3.29 12.54 10.61
C ILE A 15 3.71 11.64 9.44
N LEU A 16 4.58 12.14 8.55
CA LEU A 16 5.07 11.38 7.40
C LEU A 16 5.80 10.11 7.84
N LYS A 17 6.62 10.19 8.90
CA LYS A 17 7.31 9.02 9.47
C LYS A 17 6.32 7.98 10.00
N GLY A 18 5.32 8.40 10.76
CA GLY A 18 4.28 7.49 11.28
C GLY A 18 3.48 6.84 10.16
N LEU A 19 3.11 7.62 9.14
CA LEU A 19 2.35 7.14 7.99
C LEU A 19 3.17 6.15 7.14
N ALA A 20 4.48 6.37 6.97
CA ALA A 20 5.38 5.44 6.32
C ALA A 20 5.47 4.09 7.05
N SER A 21 5.53 4.11 8.38
CA SER A 21 5.47 2.89 9.20
C SER A 21 4.15 2.13 9.00
N GLN A 22 3.01 2.84 9.06
CA GLN A 22 1.70 2.22 8.86
C GLN A 22 1.58 1.52 7.50
N ILE A 23 2.07 2.14 6.43
CA ILE A 23 1.97 1.58 5.06
C ILE A 23 2.87 0.36 4.86
N LYS A 24 4.02 0.31 5.56
CA LYS A 24 4.85 -0.91 5.61
C LYS A 24 4.11 -2.06 6.27
N ASP A 25 3.44 -1.81 7.39
CA ASP A 25 2.66 -2.82 8.11
C ASP A 25 1.45 -3.29 7.29
N CYS A 26 0.79 -2.36 6.60
CA CYS A 26 -0.33 -2.63 5.69
C CYS A 26 0.02 -3.64 4.59
N ARG A 27 1.26 -3.67 4.08
CA ARG A 27 1.67 -4.61 3.01
C ARG A 27 1.48 -6.07 3.40
N GLY A 28 1.76 -6.41 4.65
CA GLY A 28 1.61 -7.77 5.19
C GLY A 28 0.16 -8.11 5.58
N ALA A 29 -0.59 -7.11 6.04
CA ALA A 29 -1.94 -7.30 6.58
C ALA A 29 -3.04 -7.23 5.50
N ILE A 30 -2.95 -6.30 4.55
CA ILE A 30 -4.03 -5.95 3.59
C ILE A 30 -4.53 -7.17 2.82
N VAL A 31 -3.63 -8.02 2.31
CA VAL A 31 -4.05 -9.16 1.49
C VAL A 31 -4.84 -10.17 2.31
N ASN A 32 -4.50 -10.34 3.58
CA ASN A 32 -5.19 -11.26 4.47
C ASN A 32 -6.51 -10.66 4.98
N GLU A 33 -6.50 -9.39 5.41
CA GLU A 33 -7.71 -8.68 5.87
C GLU A 33 -8.78 -8.62 4.78
N VAL A 34 -8.42 -8.17 3.57
CA VAL A 34 -9.35 -8.11 2.43
C VAL A 34 -9.87 -9.50 2.05
N LEU A 35 -9.03 -10.53 2.21
CA LEU A 35 -9.42 -11.91 1.94
C LEU A 35 -10.39 -12.44 3.00
N GLU A 36 -10.18 -12.12 4.28
CA GLU A 36 -11.11 -12.47 5.36
C GLU A 36 -12.44 -11.71 5.23
N GLU A 37 -12.41 -10.41 4.94
CA GLU A 37 -13.62 -9.61 4.71
C GLU A 37 -14.46 -10.15 3.55
N ALA A 38 -13.79 -10.55 2.45
CA ALA A 38 -14.45 -11.19 1.33
C ALA A 38 -15.10 -12.53 1.72
N LYS A 39 -14.42 -13.35 2.54
CA LYS A 39 -14.99 -14.61 3.06
C LYS A 39 -16.22 -14.34 3.92
N GLN A 40 -16.18 -13.36 4.82
CA GLN A 40 -17.31 -12.98 5.66
C GLN A 40 -18.50 -12.51 4.81
N SER A 41 -18.24 -11.72 3.77
CA SER A 41 -19.26 -11.28 2.82
C SER A 41 -19.91 -12.46 2.08
N CYS A 42 -19.13 -13.46 1.67
CA CYS A 42 -19.66 -14.69 1.06
C CYS A 42 -20.56 -15.46 2.03
N LEU A 43 -20.13 -15.63 3.28
CA LEU A 43 -20.93 -16.29 4.32
C LEU A 43 -22.26 -15.57 4.56
N ALA A 44 -22.24 -14.24 4.64
CA ALA A 44 -23.45 -13.42 4.79
C ALA A 44 -24.44 -13.60 3.62
N LEU A 45 -23.92 -13.86 2.41
CA LEU A 45 -24.73 -14.12 1.21
C LEU A 45 -25.11 -15.59 1.03
N ASN A 46 -24.83 -16.46 2.01
CA ASN A 46 -24.97 -17.92 1.90
C ASN A 46 -24.23 -18.54 0.70
N VAL A 47 -23.11 -17.91 0.30
CA VAL A 47 -22.23 -18.41 -0.75
C VAL A 47 -21.04 -19.10 -0.09
N ASP A 48 -20.72 -20.32 -0.54
CA ASP A 48 -19.51 -21.02 -0.09
C ASP A 48 -18.25 -20.17 -0.37
N PRO A 49 -17.50 -19.75 0.67
CA PRO A 49 -16.29 -18.94 0.52
C PRO A 49 -15.10 -19.75 -0.03
N SER A 50 -15.26 -21.05 -0.28
CA SER A 50 -14.20 -21.88 -0.82
C SER A 50 -13.92 -21.59 -2.31
N PHE A 51 -12.65 -21.34 -2.63
CA PHE A 51 -12.23 -21.29 -4.03
C PHE A 51 -12.29 -22.70 -4.61
N LYS A 52 -13.17 -22.92 -5.59
CA LYS A 52 -13.25 -24.19 -6.32
C LYS A 52 -11.86 -24.55 -6.88
N LYS A 53 -11.31 -25.68 -6.41
CA LYS A 53 -10.08 -26.24 -6.97
C LYS A 53 -10.29 -26.53 -8.45
N VAL A 54 -9.35 -26.11 -9.29
CA VAL A 54 -9.43 -26.32 -10.73
C VAL A 54 -9.51 -27.83 -11.00
N ARG A 55 -10.63 -28.30 -11.55
CA ARG A 55 -10.71 -29.68 -12.03
C ARG A 55 -9.69 -29.85 -13.15
N LYS A 56 -8.77 -30.81 -13.00
CA LYS A 56 -7.91 -31.26 -14.10
C LYS A 56 -8.81 -31.81 -15.21
N ARG A 57 -9.08 -30.98 -16.22
CA ARG A 57 -10.01 -31.32 -17.31
C ARG A 57 -9.26 -32.25 -18.28
N ARG A 58 -9.62 -33.53 -18.32
CA ARG A 58 -9.23 -34.39 -19.45
C ARG A 58 -10.03 -33.95 -20.67
N LYS A 59 -9.37 -33.42 -21.70
CA LYS A 59 -9.95 -33.20 -23.03
C LYS A 59 -9.94 -34.54 -23.78
N LYS A 60 -11.06 -34.91 -24.43
CA LYS A 60 -11.01 -35.90 -25.52
C LYS A 60 -10.22 -35.26 -26.66
N ARG A 61 -9.19 -35.94 -27.16
CA ARG A 61 -8.29 -35.43 -28.19
C ARG A 61 -8.78 -35.90 -29.55
N PHE A 62 -8.85 -35.01 -30.53
CA PHE A 62 -8.77 -35.38 -31.95
C PHE A 62 -7.31 -35.24 -32.38
N PHE A 63 -6.88 -36.05 -33.36
CA PHE A 63 -5.47 -36.30 -33.68
C PHE A 63 -4.67 -35.01 -33.98
N ASP A 64 -5.32 -33.96 -34.49
CA ASP A 64 -4.61 -32.78 -35.05
C ASP A 64 -5.00 -31.40 -34.45
N GLU A 65 -5.77 -31.35 -33.35
CA GLU A 65 -6.28 -30.05 -32.83
C GLU A 65 -5.16 -29.24 -32.10
N LYS A 66 -4.70 -28.13 -32.70
CA LYS A 66 -3.79 -27.16 -32.06
C LYS A 66 -4.49 -26.38 -30.94
N ASN A 67 -3.75 -26.17 -29.84
CA ASN A 67 -4.23 -25.63 -28.58
C ASN A 67 -4.86 -24.23 -28.67
N VAL A 68 -6.18 -24.11 -28.48
CA VAL A 68 -6.82 -22.83 -28.13
C VAL A 68 -7.46 -22.93 -26.74
N LYS A 69 -6.85 -22.25 -25.77
CA LYS A 69 -7.22 -22.25 -24.34
C LYS A 69 -8.37 -21.26 -24.06
N LEU A 70 -9.62 -21.65 -24.32
CA LEU A 70 -10.80 -20.84 -23.97
C LEU A 70 -11.27 -21.12 -22.53
N LYS A 71 -10.54 -20.59 -21.52
CA LYS A 71 -11.01 -20.50 -20.11
C LYS A 71 -10.20 -19.50 -19.25
N ALA A 72 -9.45 -18.61 -19.89
CA ALA A 72 -8.50 -17.71 -19.22
C ALA A 72 -9.14 -16.48 -18.55
N LEU A 73 -10.35 -16.06 -18.95
CA LEU A 73 -10.86 -14.72 -18.61
C LEU A 73 -11.14 -14.49 -17.10
N LYS A 74 -11.80 -15.42 -16.40
CA LYS A 74 -12.18 -15.21 -14.98
C LYS A 74 -11.00 -15.33 -14.00
N PHE A 75 -10.01 -16.17 -14.30
CA PHE A 75 -8.78 -16.31 -13.49
C PHE A 75 -7.77 -15.19 -13.72
N LEU A 76 -7.81 -14.56 -14.90
CA LEU A 76 -6.95 -13.43 -15.22
C LEU A 76 -7.22 -12.25 -14.26
N ASN A 77 -8.48 -11.99 -13.89
CA ASN A 77 -8.83 -10.85 -13.04
C ASN A 77 -8.40 -11.03 -11.58
N ILE A 78 -8.51 -12.24 -11.00
CA ILE A 78 -8.07 -12.52 -9.62
C ILE A 78 -6.54 -12.51 -9.50
N LYS A 79 -5.83 -13.05 -10.51
CA LYS A 79 -4.37 -12.95 -10.55
C LYS A 79 -3.89 -11.50 -10.74
N LYS A 80 -4.58 -10.73 -11.59
CA LYS A 80 -4.31 -9.30 -11.77
C LYS A 80 -4.55 -8.51 -10.49
N SER A 81 -5.64 -8.74 -9.75
CA SER A 81 -5.91 -8.02 -8.50
C SER A 81 -4.92 -8.38 -7.38
N LYS A 82 -4.56 -9.65 -7.23
CA LYS A 82 -3.53 -10.09 -6.28
C LYS A 82 -2.14 -9.50 -6.57
N LEU A 83 -1.84 -9.19 -7.83
CA LEU A 83 -0.59 -8.55 -8.21
C LEU A 83 -0.68 -7.02 -8.10
N ALA A 84 -1.84 -6.44 -8.41
CA ALA A 84 -2.05 -4.99 -8.43
C ALA A 84 -2.06 -4.37 -7.02
N LEU A 85 -2.62 -5.04 -6.01
CA LEU A 85 -2.69 -4.51 -4.65
C LEU A 85 -1.29 -4.26 -4.03
N PRO A 86 -0.36 -5.24 -4.03
CA PRO A 86 1.02 -4.98 -3.59
C PRO A 86 1.72 -3.88 -4.41
N GLN A 87 1.52 -3.85 -5.74
CA GLN A 87 2.13 -2.84 -6.60
C GLN A 87 1.66 -1.41 -6.28
N VAL A 88 0.38 -1.23 -5.96
CA VAL A 88 -0.15 0.06 -5.52
C VAL A 88 0.47 0.45 -4.18
N ASN A 89 0.58 -0.49 -3.23
CA ASN A 89 1.20 -0.23 -1.94
C ASN A 89 2.69 0.16 -2.08
N ASP A 90 3.45 -0.59 -2.88
CA ASP A 90 4.86 -0.32 -3.15
C ASP A 90 5.04 1.08 -3.78
N ARG A 91 4.12 1.49 -4.66
CA ARG A 91 4.14 2.83 -5.26
C ARG A 91 3.84 3.94 -4.25
N ILE A 92 2.87 3.72 -3.37
CA ILE A 92 2.53 4.67 -2.30
C ILE A 92 3.71 4.82 -1.34
N GLU A 93 4.32 3.71 -0.93
CA GLU A 93 5.49 3.68 -0.05
C GLU A 93 6.65 4.49 -0.66
N ALA A 94 7.00 4.24 -1.92
CA ALA A 94 8.09 4.94 -2.59
C ALA A 94 7.86 6.45 -2.68
N GLU A 95 6.62 6.88 -3.01
CA GLU A 95 6.29 8.29 -3.12
C GLU A 95 6.28 8.99 -1.75
N LEU A 96 5.82 8.32 -0.69
CA LEU A 96 5.86 8.85 0.66
C LEU A 96 7.28 8.97 1.22
N GLU A 97 8.11 7.95 1.00
CA GLU A 97 9.51 7.97 1.40
C GLU A 97 10.25 9.13 0.72
N ARG A 98 10.00 9.33 -0.58
CA ARG A 98 10.54 10.48 -1.32
C ARG A 98 10.13 11.81 -0.68
N ARG A 99 8.84 11.99 -0.37
CA ARG A 99 8.33 13.22 0.27
C ARG A 99 8.91 13.42 1.67
N PHE A 100 9.02 12.35 2.45
CA PHE A 100 9.62 12.38 3.77
C PHE A 100 11.07 12.85 3.71
N GLN A 101 11.88 12.30 2.81
CA GLN A 101 13.26 12.73 2.60
C GLN A 101 13.37 14.20 2.16
N THR A 102 12.48 14.66 1.27
CA THR A 102 12.44 16.08 0.89
C THR A 102 12.11 16.96 2.09
N MET A 103 11.10 16.60 2.88
CA MET A 103 10.71 17.38 4.06
C MET A 103 11.79 17.36 5.15
N GLN A 104 12.48 16.23 5.32
CA GLN A 104 13.59 16.11 6.26
C GLN A 104 14.74 17.06 5.90
N LYS A 105 15.10 17.17 4.62
CA LYS A 105 16.11 18.14 4.16
C LYS A 105 15.68 19.59 4.45
N VAL A 106 14.40 19.90 4.24
CA VAL A 106 13.85 21.23 4.59
C VAL A 106 13.93 21.46 6.09
N ASN A 107 13.61 20.44 6.91
CA ASN A 107 13.70 20.51 8.36
C ASN A 107 15.16 20.63 8.86
N GLU A 108 16.14 20.07 8.16
CA GLU A 108 17.56 20.22 8.51
C GLU A 108 18.03 21.67 8.30
N ILE A 109 17.52 22.35 7.26
CA ILE A 109 17.88 23.74 6.97
C ILE A 109 17.11 24.73 7.84
N PHE A 110 15.80 24.52 8.01
CA PHE A 110 14.89 25.48 8.63
C PHE A 110 14.32 25.04 9.97
N GLY A 111 14.63 23.84 10.45
CA GLY A 111 14.07 23.29 11.70
C GLY A 111 14.43 24.11 12.94
N PHE A 112 15.51 24.88 12.89
CA PHE A 112 15.89 25.83 13.94
C PHE A 112 14.85 26.93 14.16
N LEU A 113 14.04 27.25 13.14
CA LEU A 113 12.94 28.21 13.23
C LEU A 113 11.72 27.62 13.96
N SER A 114 11.73 26.33 14.31
CA SER A 114 10.63 25.74 15.06
C SER A 114 10.54 26.38 16.46
N PRO A 115 9.33 26.69 16.95
CA PRO A 115 9.15 27.32 18.27
C PRO A 115 9.87 26.59 19.40
N LYS A 116 9.89 25.25 19.34
CA LYS A 116 10.61 24.41 20.30
C LYS A 116 12.11 24.68 20.31
N GLN A 117 12.74 24.72 19.13
CA GLN A 117 14.18 24.96 19.03
C GLN A 117 14.54 26.39 19.38
N LEU A 118 13.70 27.37 19.01
CA LEU A 118 13.87 28.78 19.35
C LEU A 118 13.88 29.02 20.87
N THR A 119 13.05 28.31 21.64
CA THR A 119 13.06 28.43 23.12
C THR A 119 14.30 27.87 23.79
N THR A 120 15.07 27.03 23.08
CA THR A 120 16.28 26.37 23.58
C THR A 120 17.57 26.92 22.97
N LEU A 121 17.47 27.83 21.99
CA LEU A 121 18.61 28.31 21.22
C LEU A 121 19.35 29.38 22.04
N ASP A 122 20.58 29.08 22.43
CA ASP A 122 21.46 30.06 23.09
C ASP A 122 22.14 30.93 22.02
N ASN A 123 22.35 32.23 22.30
CA ASN A 123 22.87 33.20 21.33
C ASN A 123 24.28 32.84 20.80
N LYS A 124 24.98 31.93 21.46
CA LYS A 124 26.30 31.43 21.05
C LYS A 124 26.25 30.48 19.86
N THR A 125 25.08 29.91 19.56
CA THR A 125 24.89 28.88 18.51
C THR A 125 24.46 29.49 17.18
N LEU A 126 23.95 30.73 17.19
CA LEU A 126 23.68 31.53 16.00
C LEU A 126 24.99 32.24 15.59
N ARG A 127 25.77 31.61 14.70
CA ARG A 127 26.91 32.26 14.03
C ARG A 127 26.49 32.87 12.70
#